data_AF-A0AAV0P0S9-F1
#
_entry.id   AF-A0AAV0P0S9-F1
#
_cell.length_a   1.000
_cell.length_b   1.000
_cell.length_c   1.000
_cell.angle_alpha   90.00
_cell.angle_beta   90.00
_cell.angle_gamma   90.00
#
_symmetry.space_group_name_H-M   'P 1'
#
loop_
_entity.id
_entity.type
_entity.pdbx_description
1 polymer ?
#
loop_
_entity_poly.entity_id
_entity_poly.type
_entity_poly.pdbx_seq_one_letter_code
_entity_poly.pdbx_strand_id
1 'polypeptide(L)'
;MSNPSTAMNLEQHHHHQDPEAYTTNNNGAVQFDSRKALDDDGRPKRTGTWVTGSAHIITAVIGSGVLSLAWAIAQLGWVAGPVVLMAFSFITFFTSTLLADAYRSPDPVTGHRNYTYMDAVRAHLGGRKVQLCGLAQYGNLVGITVGYTITASISIVAVKRSNCFHKEGHGADKCHVSNTPYMAIFGCIQLVLSQIPNFHNLSWLSILAAVMSFAYSIIGLGLSVATVAGGDRKGVRTTLTGVTVGVEVTAAQKVWRTFQAIGDIAFAYAYSTILIEIQASSSSTYILPSSYLLH
;
A
#
# COMPACT_ATOMS: atom_id res chain seq x y z
N MET A 1 11.84 -33.05 43.63
CA MET A 1 12.38 -31.84 42.98
C MET A 1 12.56 -32.12 41.51
N SER A 2 11.53 -31.86 40.72
CA SER A 2 11.56 -31.89 39.25
C SER A 2 11.12 -30.50 38.79
N ASN A 3 11.96 -29.86 37.98
CA ASN A 3 11.87 -28.45 37.62
C ASN A 3 10.63 -28.19 36.74
N PRO A 4 9.72 -27.25 37.08
CA PRO A 4 8.52 -26.96 36.28
C PRO A 4 8.80 -26.14 35.00
N SER A 5 10.06 -25.80 34.71
CA SER A 5 10.45 -24.92 33.60
C SER A 5 10.58 -25.61 32.23
N THR A 6 10.49 -26.93 32.15
CA THR A 6 10.69 -27.67 30.88
C THR A 6 9.38 -28.02 30.17
N ALA A 7 8.23 -27.98 30.86
CA ALA A 7 6.94 -28.29 30.27
C ALA A 7 6.31 -27.11 29.50
N MET A 8 6.77 -25.87 29.74
CA MET A 8 6.16 -24.67 29.16
C MET A 8 6.72 -24.28 27.77
N ASN A 9 7.79 -24.93 27.31
CA ASN A 9 8.45 -24.61 26.03
C ASN A 9 8.03 -25.51 24.85
N LEU A 10 7.17 -26.52 25.07
CA LEU A 10 6.67 -27.39 23.98
C LEU A 10 5.29 -27.00 23.46
N GLU A 11 4.54 -26.15 24.17
CA GLU A 11 3.15 -25.86 23.81
C GLU A 11 2.99 -24.65 22.87
N GLN A 12 4.07 -23.91 22.59
CA GLN A 12 4.00 -22.65 21.84
C GLN A 12 4.30 -22.79 20.32
N HIS A 13 4.54 -24.00 19.83
CA HIS A 13 4.79 -24.29 18.41
C HIS A 13 3.60 -24.90 17.65
N HIS A 14 2.41 -24.97 18.26
CA HIS A 14 1.26 -25.69 17.67
C HIS A 14 0.35 -24.90 16.71
N HIS A 15 0.70 -23.66 16.33
CA HIS A 15 -0.11 -22.91 15.38
C HIS A 15 0.44 -23.00 13.94
N HIS A 16 -0.23 -23.85 13.15
CA HIS A 16 -0.04 -24.13 11.72
C HIS A 16 1.20 -24.93 11.31
N GLN A 17 1.24 -26.21 11.71
CA GLN A 17 2.10 -27.21 11.07
C GLN A 17 1.36 -27.80 9.86
N ASP A 18 1.93 -27.68 8.65
CA ASP A 18 1.34 -28.22 7.41
C ASP A 18 1.19 -29.76 7.53
N PRO A 19 -0.01 -30.34 7.43
CA PRO A 19 -0.23 -31.78 7.58
C PRO A 19 0.46 -32.62 6.50
N GLU A 20 0.84 -32.02 5.37
CA GLU A 20 1.61 -32.67 4.29
C GLU A 20 3.11 -32.83 4.62
N ALA A 21 3.61 -32.15 5.66
CA ALA A 21 5.01 -32.24 6.08
C ALA A 21 5.35 -33.55 6.81
N TYR A 22 4.36 -34.38 7.12
CA TYR A 22 4.55 -35.64 7.82
C TYR A 22 4.29 -36.81 6.87
N THR A 23 5.27 -37.71 6.77
CA THR A 23 5.13 -38.95 5.99
C THR A 23 5.22 -40.14 6.93
N THR A 24 4.30 -41.09 6.77
CA THR A 24 4.33 -42.36 7.51
C THR A 24 5.21 -43.34 6.76
N ASN A 25 6.27 -43.83 7.41
CA ASN A 25 7.11 -44.86 6.82
C ASN A 25 6.44 -46.25 6.92
N ASN A 26 7.02 -47.25 6.27
CA ASN A 26 6.47 -48.62 6.21
C ASN A 26 6.28 -49.29 7.59
N ASN A 27 6.87 -48.73 8.65
CA ASN A 27 6.77 -49.23 10.02
C ASN A 27 5.74 -48.44 10.86
N GLY A 28 4.95 -47.56 10.24
CA GLY A 28 3.96 -46.73 10.92
C GLY A 28 4.53 -45.53 11.67
N ALA A 29 5.84 -45.27 11.58
CA ALA A 29 6.44 -44.11 12.23
C ALA A 29 6.22 -42.85 11.38
N VAL A 30 5.69 -41.82 12.02
CA VAL A 30 5.44 -40.51 11.42
C VAL A 30 6.75 -39.71 11.43
N GLN A 31 7.32 -39.46 10.25
CA GLN A 31 8.55 -38.69 10.09
C GLN A 31 8.25 -37.31 9.50
N PHE A 32 8.85 -36.28 10.09
CA PHE A 32 8.82 -34.93 9.53
C PHE A 32 9.73 -34.85 8.31
N ASP A 33 9.15 -34.64 7.13
CA ASP A 33 9.85 -34.40 5.87
C ASP A 33 10.10 -32.90 5.71
N SER A 34 11.27 -32.45 6.15
CA SER A 34 11.67 -31.05 6.05
C SER A 34 11.65 -30.52 4.60
N ARG A 35 11.73 -31.38 3.58
CA ARG A 35 11.64 -30.97 2.16
C ARG A 35 10.22 -30.58 1.75
N LYS A 36 9.20 -31.07 2.45
CA LYS A 36 7.79 -30.71 2.21
C LYS A 36 7.34 -29.51 3.04
N ALA A 37 8.01 -29.28 4.17
CA ALA A 37 7.73 -28.18 5.08
C ALA A 37 8.46 -26.88 4.74
N LEU A 38 9.53 -26.95 3.94
CA LEU A 38 10.40 -25.82 3.61
C LEU A 38 10.35 -25.48 2.11
N ASP A 39 10.48 -24.20 1.80
CA ASP A 39 10.64 -23.66 0.45
C ASP A 39 12.09 -23.85 -0.05
N ASP A 40 12.38 -23.55 -1.32
CA ASP A 40 13.71 -23.75 -1.93
C ASP A 40 14.84 -22.92 -1.27
N ASP A 41 14.47 -21.90 -0.50
CA ASP A 41 15.33 -21.03 0.29
C ASP A 41 15.53 -21.51 1.74
N GLY A 42 14.97 -22.66 2.12
CA GLY A 42 15.07 -23.26 3.45
C GLY A 42 14.18 -22.63 4.52
N ARG A 43 13.26 -21.72 4.17
CA ARG A 43 12.27 -21.13 5.09
C ARG A 43 10.95 -21.93 5.09
N PRO A 44 10.08 -21.80 6.11
CA PRO A 44 8.77 -22.44 6.11
C PRO A 44 8.00 -22.18 4.82
N LYS A 45 7.35 -23.21 4.28
CA LYS A 45 6.63 -23.16 3.02
C LYS A 45 5.58 -22.05 3.08
N ARG A 46 5.72 -21.08 2.18
CA ARG A 46 4.74 -20.00 2.04
C ARG A 46 3.47 -20.61 1.42
N THR A 47 2.30 -20.29 1.95
CA THR A 47 1.00 -20.80 1.45
C THR A 47 0.20 -19.74 0.69
N GLY A 48 0.73 -18.52 0.57
CA GLY A 48 0.05 -17.41 -0.11
C GLY A 48 -0.15 -17.67 -1.60
N THR A 49 -1.40 -17.51 -2.07
CA THR A 49 -1.77 -17.66 -3.48
C THR A 49 -1.62 -16.35 -4.26
N TRP A 50 -1.62 -16.40 -5.60
CA TRP A 50 -1.64 -15.20 -6.45
C TRP A 50 -2.87 -14.31 -6.20
N VAL A 51 -3.99 -14.90 -5.77
CA VAL A 51 -5.21 -14.17 -5.36
C VAL A 51 -4.94 -13.37 -4.09
N THR A 52 -4.35 -14.00 -3.07
CA THR A 52 -3.99 -13.35 -1.81
C THR A 52 -2.95 -12.25 -2.04
N GLY A 53 -1.93 -12.51 -2.87
CA GLY A 53 -0.92 -11.51 -3.25
C GLY A 53 -1.51 -10.32 -4.01
N SER A 54 -2.38 -10.58 -4.99
CA SER A 54 -3.06 -9.53 -5.75
C SER A 54 -3.98 -8.70 -4.85
N ALA A 55 -4.69 -9.34 -3.91
CA ALA A 55 -5.51 -8.64 -2.92
C ALA A 55 -4.67 -7.74 -2.01
N HIS A 56 -3.50 -8.20 -1.56
CA HIS A 56 -2.55 -7.39 -0.77
C HIS A 56 -1.98 -6.21 -1.56
N ILE A 57 -1.68 -6.41 -2.85
CA ILE A 57 -1.24 -5.32 -3.73
C ILE A 57 -2.38 -4.31 -3.89
N ILE A 58 -3.58 -4.76 -4.26
CA ILE A 58 -4.76 -3.88 -4.44
C ILE A 58 -5.05 -3.10 -3.15
N THR A 59 -4.97 -3.73 -1.98
CA THR A 59 -5.16 -3.04 -0.70
C THR A 59 -4.05 -2.07 -0.34
N ALA A 60 -2.80 -2.34 -0.76
CA ALA A 60 -1.70 -1.39 -0.63
C ALA A 60 -1.85 -0.18 -1.59
N VAL A 61 -2.42 -0.39 -2.79
CA VAL A 61 -2.64 0.67 -3.79
C VAL A 61 -3.86 1.52 -3.46
N ILE A 62 -4.99 0.89 -3.14
CA ILE A 62 -6.23 1.58 -2.81
C ILE A 62 -6.12 2.04 -1.35
N GLY A 63 -5.38 3.12 -1.13
CA GLY A 63 -5.08 3.68 0.18
C GLY A 63 -5.38 5.18 0.26
N SER A 64 -4.67 5.88 1.13
CA SER A 64 -4.90 7.31 1.36
C SER A 64 -4.64 8.20 0.14
N GLY A 65 -3.79 7.76 -0.80
CA GLY A 65 -3.53 8.47 -2.04
C GLY A 65 -4.78 8.60 -2.93
N VAL A 66 -5.67 7.61 -2.93
CA VAL A 66 -6.90 7.65 -3.75
C VAL A 66 -7.87 8.74 -3.28
N LEU A 67 -7.90 9.02 -1.97
CA LEU A 67 -8.76 10.05 -1.37
C LEU A 67 -8.43 11.47 -1.86
N SER A 68 -7.17 11.76 -2.22
CA SER A 68 -6.77 13.06 -2.77
C SER A 68 -6.86 13.14 -4.30
N LEU A 69 -7.03 12.01 -5.01
CA LEU A 69 -7.06 11.99 -6.48
C LEU A 69 -8.18 12.84 -7.07
N ALA A 70 -9.38 12.81 -6.49
CA ALA A 70 -10.50 13.63 -6.97
C ALA A 70 -10.15 15.13 -6.95
N TRP A 71 -9.49 15.58 -5.87
CA TRP A 71 -9.00 16.96 -5.76
C TRP A 71 -7.87 17.24 -6.76
N ALA A 72 -6.91 16.33 -6.91
CA ALA A 72 -5.80 16.48 -7.86
C ALA A 72 -6.30 16.60 -9.32
N ILE A 73 -7.27 15.77 -9.72
CA ILE A 73 -7.90 15.87 -11.04
C ILE A 73 -8.67 17.18 -11.19
N ALA A 74 -9.34 17.67 -10.15
CA ALA A 74 -9.98 18.98 -10.19
C ALA A 74 -8.96 20.13 -10.37
N GLN A 75 -7.75 20.02 -9.79
CA GLN A 75 -6.69 21.01 -9.99
C GLN A 75 -6.10 20.98 -11.40
N LEU A 76 -5.91 19.79 -11.99
CA LEU A 76 -5.26 19.61 -13.29
C LEU A 76 -6.23 19.71 -14.48
N GLY A 77 -7.50 19.35 -14.27
CA GLY A 77 -8.54 19.32 -15.30
C GLY A 77 -8.63 18.00 -16.05
N TRP A 78 -9.59 17.96 -16.98
CA TRP A 78 -9.96 16.74 -17.73
C TRP A 78 -8.90 16.24 -18.70
N VAL A 79 -7.95 17.08 -19.11
CA VAL A 79 -6.87 16.65 -20.02
C VAL A 79 -5.63 16.28 -19.21
N ALA A 80 -5.05 17.24 -18.49
CA ALA A 80 -3.80 17.01 -17.78
C ALA A 80 -3.94 15.98 -16.65
N GLY A 81 -5.07 15.93 -15.95
CA GLY A 81 -5.30 14.97 -14.87
C GLY A 81 -5.19 13.51 -15.35
N PRO A 82 -6.02 13.04 -16.30
CA PRO A 82 -5.94 11.70 -16.84
C PRO A 82 -4.59 11.37 -17.51
N VAL A 83 -3.98 12.33 -18.21
CA VAL A 83 -2.65 12.12 -18.83
C VAL A 83 -1.59 11.85 -17.76
N VAL A 84 -1.58 12.63 -16.67
CA VAL A 84 -0.64 12.43 -15.56
C VAL A 84 -0.92 11.10 -14.83
N LEU A 85 -2.18 10.75 -14.59
CA LEU A 85 -2.55 9.43 -14.03
C LEU A 85 -2.02 8.28 -14.89
N MET A 86 -2.23 8.34 -16.20
CA MET A 86 -1.78 7.31 -17.14
C MET A 86 -0.25 7.22 -17.18
N ALA A 87 0.45 8.36 -17.14
CA ALA A 87 1.91 8.40 -17.10
C ALA A 87 2.46 7.74 -15.82
N PHE A 88 1.95 8.09 -14.65
CA PHE A 88 2.37 7.46 -13.39
C PHE A 88 1.98 5.99 -13.33
N SER A 89 0.81 5.61 -13.85
CA SER A 89 0.42 4.21 -13.98
C SER A 89 1.40 3.41 -14.85
N PHE A 90 1.83 3.96 -15.99
CA PHE A 90 2.79 3.31 -16.87
C PHE A 90 4.17 3.18 -16.21
N ILE A 91 4.66 4.26 -15.57
CA ILE A 91 5.95 4.26 -14.85
C ILE A 91 5.92 3.20 -13.73
N THR A 92 4.84 3.14 -12.95
CA THR A 92 4.70 2.18 -11.86
C THR A 92 4.57 0.76 -12.36
N PHE A 93 3.83 0.53 -13.44
CA PHE A 93 3.75 -0.78 -14.09
C PHE A 93 5.14 -1.25 -14.53
N PHE A 94 5.84 -0.43 -15.32
CA PHE A 94 7.18 -0.75 -15.82
C PHE A 94 8.17 -1.01 -14.69
N THR A 95 8.17 -0.16 -13.65
CA THR A 95 9.05 -0.33 -12.48
C THR A 95 8.72 -1.61 -11.70
N SER A 96 7.43 -1.94 -11.54
CA SER A 96 7.00 -3.15 -10.84
C SER A 96 7.41 -4.41 -11.60
N THR A 97 7.35 -4.38 -12.94
CA THR A 97 7.82 -5.48 -13.80
C THR A 97 9.32 -5.70 -13.66
N LEU A 98 10.13 -4.64 -13.73
CA LEU A 98 11.58 -4.74 -13.52
C LEU A 98 11.93 -5.28 -12.15
N LEU A 99 11.18 -4.87 -11.12
CA LEU A 99 11.43 -5.32 -9.75
C LEU A 99 11.01 -6.77 -9.53
N ALA A 100 9.92 -7.21 -10.19
CA ALA A 100 9.50 -8.60 -10.20
C ALA A 100 10.55 -9.51 -10.86
N ASP A 101 11.16 -9.06 -11.97
CA ASP A 101 12.23 -9.81 -12.63
C ASP A 101 13.54 -9.82 -11.81
N ALA A 102 13.83 -8.75 -11.07
CA ALA A 102 15.01 -8.63 -10.19
C ALA A 102 14.86 -9.35 -8.83
N TYR A 103 13.69 -9.95 -8.56
CA TYR A 103 13.43 -10.67 -7.32
C TYR A 103 14.35 -11.88 -7.14
N ARG A 104 14.71 -12.58 -8.23
CA ARG A 104 15.69 -13.67 -8.22
C ARG A 104 16.93 -13.31 -9.02
N SER A 105 18.10 -13.64 -8.50
CA SER A 105 19.39 -13.42 -9.16
C SER A 105 20.36 -14.57 -8.84
N PRO A 106 21.22 -15.03 -9.77
CA PRO A 106 21.45 -14.53 -11.14
C PRO A 106 20.51 -15.10 -12.21
N ASP A 107 19.71 -16.12 -11.90
CA ASP A 107 18.74 -16.73 -12.81
C ASP A 107 17.30 -16.48 -12.33
N PRO A 108 16.33 -16.15 -13.20
CA PRO A 108 14.96 -15.81 -12.79
C PRO A 108 14.19 -16.95 -12.12
N VAL A 109 14.59 -18.21 -12.36
CA VAL A 109 13.89 -19.41 -11.87
C VAL A 109 14.65 -20.06 -10.72
N THR A 110 15.97 -20.16 -10.85
CA THR A 110 16.86 -20.89 -9.91
C THR A 110 17.74 -19.99 -9.05
N GLY A 111 17.72 -18.67 -9.30
CA GLY A 111 18.48 -17.69 -8.53
C GLY A 111 18.03 -17.57 -7.07
N HIS A 112 18.91 -17.02 -6.25
CA HIS A 112 18.59 -16.68 -4.87
C HIS A 112 17.54 -15.56 -4.81
N ARG A 113 16.59 -15.72 -3.91
CA ARG A 113 15.50 -14.77 -3.68
C ARG A 113 15.99 -13.56 -2.87
N ASN A 114 15.73 -12.37 -3.39
CA ASN A 114 15.97 -11.11 -2.72
C ASN A 114 14.70 -10.68 -1.97
N TYR A 115 14.77 -10.65 -0.64
CA TYR A 115 13.62 -10.33 0.21
C TYR A 115 13.28 -8.86 0.28
N THR A 116 14.27 -8.00 0.05
CA THR A 116 14.14 -6.56 0.15
C THR A 116 14.65 -5.89 -1.11
N TYR A 117 14.14 -4.70 -1.39
CA TYR A 117 14.59 -3.87 -2.52
C TYR A 117 16.12 -3.69 -2.52
N MET A 118 16.72 -3.44 -1.35
CA MET A 118 18.15 -3.22 -1.24
C MET A 118 18.97 -4.49 -1.48
N ASP A 119 18.44 -5.67 -1.15
CA ASP A 119 19.10 -6.93 -1.45
C ASP A 119 19.14 -7.18 -2.96
N ALA A 120 18.03 -6.90 -3.66
CA ALA A 120 17.97 -6.98 -5.12
C ALA A 120 18.96 -6.00 -5.77
N VAL A 121 18.99 -4.75 -5.31
CA VAL A 121 19.97 -3.76 -5.83
C VAL A 121 21.41 -4.19 -5.54
N ARG A 122 21.68 -4.78 -4.36
CA ARG A 122 23.01 -5.28 -4.02
C ARG A 122 23.42 -6.45 -4.92
N ALA A 123 22.49 -7.34 -5.24
CA ALA A 123 22.73 -8.48 -6.12
C ALA A 123 23.02 -8.07 -7.57
N HIS A 124 22.43 -6.98 -8.08
CA HIS A 124 22.56 -6.58 -9.48
C HIS A 124 23.53 -5.41 -9.75
N LEU A 125 23.60 -4.39 -8.89
CA LEU A 125 24.28 -3.12 -9.20
C LEU A 125 25.60 -2.92 -8.45
N GLY A 126 25.70 -3.42 -7.22
CA GLY A 126 26.89 -3.31 -6.35
C GLY A 126 27.37 -1.88 -6.03
N GLY A 127 28.31 -1.78 -5.08
CA GLY A 127 29.06 -0.55 -4.78
C GLY A 127 28.21 0.68 -4.39
N ARG A 128 28.58 1.86 -4.90
CA ARG A 128 27.96 3.17 -4.57
C ARG A 128 26.49 3.28 -5.00
N LYS A 129 26.07 2.49 -5.98
CA LYS A 129 24.67 2.49 -6.48
C LYS A 129 23.70 1.99 -5.41
N VAL A 130 24.11 1.01 -4.61
CA VAL A 130 23.31 0.49 -3.48
C VAL A 130 23.01 1.59 -2.47
N GLN A 131 23.99 2.45 -2.16
CA GLN A 131 23.81 3.56 -1.23
C GLN A 131 22.84 4.62 -1.78
N LEU A 132 22.95 4.95 -3.07
CA LEU A 132 22.05 5.92 -3.71
C LEU A 132 20.61 5.38 -3.81
N CYS A 133 20.44 4.13 -4.21
CA CYS A 133 19.13 3.47 -4.26
C CYS A 133 18.54 3.30 -2.86
N GLY A 134 19.36 2.97 -1.86
CA GLY A 134 18.94 2.92 -0.45
C GLY A 134 18.46 4.29 0.04
N LEU A 135 19.20 5.35 -0.24
CA LEU A 135 18.79 6.72 0.13
C LEU A 135 17.46 7.11 -0.53
N ALA A 136 17.28 6.80 -1.81
CA ALA A 136 16.02 7.05 -2.52
C ALA A 136 14.86 6.23 -1.93
N GLN A 137 15.09 4.94 -1.63
CA GLN A 137 14.10 4.04 -1.03
C GLN A 137 13.65 4.54 0.34
N TYR A 138 14.59 4.81 1.25
CA TYR A 138 14.26 5.29 2.59
C TYR A 138 13.62 6.68 2.56
N GLY A 139 14.09 7.57 1.67
CA GLY A 139 13.46 8.87 1.47
C GLY A 139 11.99 8.74 1.02
N ASN A 140 11.71 7.83 0.09
CA ASN A 140 10.35 7.53 -0.35
C ASN A 140 9.49 6.97 0.79
N LEU A 141 10.00 5.99 1.55
CA LEU A 141 9.28 5.40 2.69
C LEU A 141 8.94 6.46 3.75
N VAL A 142 9.88 7.34 4.10
CA VAL A 142 9.63 8.46 5.03
C VAL A 142 8.55 9.39 4.48
N GLY A 143 8.64 9.76 3.20
CA GLY A 143 7.63 10.58 2.54
C GLY A 143 6.25 9.94 2.59
N ILE A 144 6.16 8.63 2.33
CA ILE A 144 4.90 7.88 2.38
C ILE A 144 4.31 7.89 3.80
N THR A 145 5.13 7.61 4.82
CA THR A 145 4.70 7.64 6.22
C THR A 145 4.15 9.01 6.62
N VAL A 146 4.85 10.09 6.24
CA VAL A 146 4.39 11.47 6.49
C VAL A 146 3.06 11.74 5.78
N GLY A 147 2.94 11.34 4.51
CA GLY A 147 1.72 11.47 3.72
C GLY A 147 0.53 10.75 4.36
N TYR A 148 0.71 9.51 4.82
CA TYR A 148 -0.32 8.76 5.54
C TYR A 148 -0.75 9.47 6.83
N THR A 149 0.19 9.98 7.61
CA THR A 149 -0.11 10.65 8.89
C THR A 149 -0.90 11.94 8.69
N ILE A 150 -0.52 12.75 7.69
CA ILE A 150 -1.27 13.97 7.34
C ILE A 150 -2.67 13.60 6.84
N THR A 151 -2.79 12.65 5.92
CA THR A 151 -4.07 12.28 5.31
C THR A 151 -5.05 11.67 6.30
N ALA A 152 -4.57 10.80 7.20
CA ALA A 152 -5.40 10.22 8.26
C ALA A 152 -5.97 11.31 9.19
N SER A 153 -5.13 12.28 9.54
CA SER A 153 -5.51 13.38 10.43
C SER A 153 -6.55 14.29 9.79
N ILE A 154 -6.35 14.68 8.53
CA ILE A 154 -7.32 15.49 7.76
C ILE A 154 -8.67 14.76 7.66
N SER A 155 -8.65 13.46 7.39
CA SER A 155 -9.86 12.65 7.29
C SER A 155 -10.65 12.62 8.62
N ILE A 156 -9.98 12.42 9.75
CA ILE A 156 -10.64 12.42 11.08
C ILE A 156 -11.22 13.80 11.40
N VAL A 157 -10.48 14.86 11.08
CA VAL A 157 -10.93 16.25 11.26
C VAL A 157 -12.16 16.55 10.38
N ALA A 158 -12.19 16.08 9.14
CA ALA A 158 -13.34 16.22 8.25
C ALA A 158 -14.59 15.54 8.82
N VAL A 159 -14.47 14.33 9.37
CA VAL A 159 -15.58 13.61 10.03
C VAL A 159 -16.08 14.37 11.26
N LYS A 160 -15.17 14.81 12.14
CA LYS A 160 -15.52 15.59 13.34
C LYS A 160 -16.24 16.89 12.96
N ARG A 161 -15.76 17.56 11.93
CA ARG A 161 -16.36 18.80 11.42
C ARG A 161 -17.75 18.57 10.83
N SER A 162 -17.93 17.50 10.06
CA SER A 162 -19.24 17.09 9.53
C SER A 162 -20.25 16.83 10.66
N ASN A 163 -19.84 16.09 11.70
CA ASN A 163 -20.70 15.83 12.85
C ASN A 163 -21.04 17.11 13.63
N CYS A 164 -20.09 18.04 13.75
CA CYS A 164 -20.32 19.34 14.37
C CYS A 164 -21.38 20.15 13.61
N PHE A 165 -21.26 20.25 12.27
CA PHE A 165 -22.26 20.95 11.46
C PHE A 165 -23.64 20.30 11.49
N HIS A 166 -23.70 18.97 11.60
CA HIS A 166 -24.97 18.26 11.75
C HIS A 166 -25.67 18.60 13.08
N LYS A 167 -24.91 18.79 14.16
CA LYS A 167 -25.45 19.07 15.49
C LYS A 167 -25.76 20.54 15.73
N GLU A 168 -24.85 21.43 15.35
CA GLU A 168 -24.88 22.86 15.69
C GLU A 168 -25.43 23.73 14.54
N GLY A 169 -25.69 23.13 13.37
CA GLY A 169 -26.15 23.81 12.15
C GLY A 169 -25.01 24.40 11.31
N HIS A 170 -25.28 24.64 10.02
CA HIS A 170 -24.28 25.11 9.04
C HIS A 170 -23.73 26.54 9.30
N GLY A 171 -24.34 27.30 10.23
CA GLY A 171 -23.91 28.65 10.63
C GLY A 171 -23.05 28.72 11.88
N ALA A 172 -22.64 27.58 12.46
CA ALA A 172 -21.83 27.57 13.67
C ALA A 172 -20.34 27.84 13.37
N ASP A 173 -19.88 29.07 13.63
CA ASP A 173 -18.47 29.49 13.50
C ASP A 173 -17.49 28.71 14.40
N LYS A 174 -18.01 27.89 15.33
CA LYS A 174 -17.22 27.16 16.35
C LYS A 174 -16.74 25.78 15.91
N CYS A 175 -17.07 25.30 14.71
CA CYS A 175 -16.67 23.96 14.24
C CYS A 175 -15.21 23.89 13.71
N HIS A 176 -14.28 24.58 14.38
CA HIS A 176 -12.84 24.49 14.07
C HIS A 176 -12.19 23.36 14.89
N VAL A 177 -11.60 22.39 14.19
CA VAL A 177 -10.94 21.23 14.80
C VAL A 177 -9.48 21.20 14.32
N SER A 178 -8.53 21.17 15.25
CA SER A 178 -7.09 21.13 14.91
C SER A 178 -6.65 19.74 14.43
N ASN A 179 -5.74 19.70 13.44
CA ASN A 179 -5.16 18.46 12.90
C ASN A 179 -4.07 17.87 13.82
N THR A 180 -3.30 18.72 14.51
CA THR A 180 -2.11 18.33 15.29
C THR A 180 -2.34 17.19 16.29
N PRO A 181 -3.40 17.18 17.12
CA PRO A 181 -3.61 16.06 18.06
C PRO A 181 -3.87 14.73 17.34
N TYR A 182 -4.56 14.74 16.20
CA TYR A 182 -4.82 13.52 15.43
C TYR A 182 -3.57 13.00 14.73
N MET A 183 -2.66 13.88 14.29
CA MET A 183 -1.35 13.50 13.77
C MET A 183 -0.52 12.78 14.84
N ALA A 184 -0.49 13.33 16.05
CA ALA A 184 0.21 12.72 17.18
C ALA A 184 -0.38 11.35 17.55
N ILE A 185 -1.72 11.24 17.66
CA ILE A 185 -2.40 9.98 17.97
C ILE A 185 -2.11 8.92 16.91
N PHE A 186 -2.23 9.28 15.63
CA PHE A 186 -1.97 8.34 14.53
C PHE A 186 -0.51 7.89 14.50
N GLY A 187 0.44 8.81 14.72
CA GLY A 187 1.86 8.48 14.87
C GLY A 187 2.13 7.52 16.03
N CYS A 188 1.51 7.72 17.20
CA CYS A 188 1.62 6.78 18.32
C CYS A 188 1.09 5.39 17.97
N ILE A 189 -0.04 5.30 17.25
CA ILE A 189 -0.58 4.03 16.78
C ILE A 189 0.39 3.36 15.81
N GLN A 190 0.98 4.10 14.87
CA GLN A 190 1.99 3.58 13.94
C GLN A 190 3.21 3.01 14.68
N LEU A 191 3.70 3.69 15.72
CA LEU A 191 4.83 3.23 16.53
C LEU A 191 4.53 1.93 17.29
N VAL A 192 3.30 1.76 17.76
CA VAL A 192 2.86 0.52 18.43
C VAL A 192 2.71 -0.60 17.40
N LEU A 193 2.06 -0.34 16.26
CA LEU A 193 1.89 -1.32 15.19
C LEU A 193 3.22 -1.77 14.59
N SER A 194 4.22 -0.89 14.51
CA SER A 194 5.56 -1.26 14.01
C SER A 194 6.30 -2.23 14.93
N GLN A 195 5.87 -2.42 16.18
CA GLN A 195 6.45 -3.41 17.09
C GLN A 195 5.95 -4.83 16.83
N ILE A 196 4.93 -5.02 15.98
CA ILE A 196 4.34 -6.33 15.69
C ILE A 196 5.16 -6.99 14.56
N PRO A 197 5.95 -8.04 14.84
CA PRO A 197 6.93 -8.56 13.88
C PRO A 197 6.32 -9.55 12.87
N ASN A 198 5.04 -9.93 13.02
CA ASN A 198 4.45 -11.02 12.25
C ASN A 198 3.29 -10.54 11.36
N PHE A 199 3.50 -10.59 10.04
CA PHE A 199 2.53 -10.19 9.02
C PHE A 199 1.18 -10.93 9.13
N HIS A 200 1.18 -12.17 9.64
CA HIS A 200 -0.06 -12.91 9.82
C HIS A 200 -1.01 -12.22 10.82
N ASN A 201 -0.47 -11.60 11.87
CA ASN A 201 -1.23 -10.84 12.87
C ASN A 201 -1.78 -9.51 12.33
N LEU A 202 -1.33 -9.08 11.14
CA LEU A 202 -1.74 -7.83 10.49
C LEU A 202 -2.64 -8.09 9.26
N SER A 203 -2.90 -9.35 8.92
CA SER A 203 -3.75 -9.73 7.78
C SER A 203 -5.17 -9.16 7.89
N TRP A 204 -5.74 -9.10 9.10
CA TRP A 204 -7.05 -8.50 9.37
C TRP A 204 -7.08 -6.99 9.08
N LEU A 205 -5.97 -6.27 9.27
CA LEU A 205 -5.85 -4.85 8.92
C LEU A 205 -5.89 -4.65 7.41
N SER A 206 -5.28 -5.56 6.65
CA SER A 206 -5.34 -5.53 5.18
C SER A 206 -6.79 -5.74 4.69
N ILE A 207 -7.53 -6.67 5.29
CA ILE A 207 -8.94 -6.91 4.97
C ILE A 207 -9.78 -5.67 5.28
N LEU A 208 -9.60 -5.07 6.47
CA LEU A 208 -10.29 -3.84 6.86
C LEU A 208 -9.98 -2.69 5.89
N ALA A 209 -8.70 -2.51 5.53
CA ALA A 209 -8.29 -1.52 4.55
C ALA A 209 -9.00 -1.74 3.21
N ALA A 210 -9.09 -2.98 2.73
CA ALA A 210 -9.82 -3.33 1.50
C ALA A 210 -11.27 -2.87 1.55
N VAL A 211 -11.99 -3.26 2.62
CA VAL A 211 -13.41 -2.96 2.79
C VAL A 211 -13.64 -1.45 2.82
N MET A 212 -12.85 -0.72 3.61
CA MET A 212 -12.93 0.73 3.69
C MET A 212 -12.66 1.39 2.32
N SER A 213 -11.72 0.82 1.57
CA SER A 213 -11.32 1.31 0.25
C SER A 213 -12.39 1.18 -0.82
N PHE A 214 -13.05 0.03 -0.87
CA PHE A 214 -14.24 -0.12 -1.72
C PHE A 214 -15.38 0.78 -1.24
N ALA A 215 -15.60 0.86 0.08
CA ALA A 215 -16.69 1.67 0.64
C ALA A 215 -16.55 3.16 0.26
N TYR A 216 -15.40 3.80 0.51
CA TYR A 216 -15.26 5.22 0.17
C TYR A 216 -15.28 5.46 -1.34
N SER A 217 -14.78 4.52 -2.15
CA SER A 217 -14.79 4.65 -3.61
C SER A 217 -16.22 4.57 -4.16
N ILE A 218 -17.03 3.64 -3.65
CA ILE A 218 -18.44 3.49 -4.02
C ILE A 218 -19.26 4.70 -3.56
N ILE A 219 -19.04 5.19 -2.33
CA ILE A 219 -19.71 6.40 -1.82
C ILE A 219 -19.34 7.60 -2.68
N GLY A 220 -18.05 7.81 -2.97
CA GLY A 220 -17.57 8.91 -3.81
C GLY A 220 -18.14 8.85 -5.22
N LEU A 221 -18.19 7.66 -5.84
CA LEU A 221 -18.80 7.45 -7.15
C LEU A 221 -20.31 7.73 -7.12
N GLY A 222 -21.02 7.20 -6.13
CA GLY A 222 -22.46 7.37 -5.97
C GLY A 222 -22.85 8.84 -5.78
N LEU A 223 -22.14 9.57 -4.92
CA LEU A 223 -22.34 11.01 -4.74
C LEU A 223 -22.05 11.78 -6.02
N SER A 224 -20.97 11.45 -6.73
CA SER A 224 -20.63 12.10 -8.01
C SER A 224 -21.71 11.89 -9.07
N VAL A 225 -22.20 10.66 -9.22
CA VAL A 225 -23.30 10.32 -10.15
C VAL A 225 -24.59 11.04 -9.75
N ALA A 226 -24.93 11.05 -8.47
CA ALA A 226 -26.13 11.72 -7.97
C ALA A 226 -26.09 13.23 -8.25
N THR A 227 -24.96 13.90 -8.06
CA THR A 227 -24.79 15.32 -8.40
C THR A 227 -24.97 15.59 -9.90
N VAL A 228 -24.46 14.73 -10.76
CA VAL A 228 -24.59 14.88 -12.23
C VAL A 228 -26.02 14.59 -12.71
N ALA A 229 -26.65 13.54 -12.18
CA ALA A 229 -27.99 13.10 -12.55
C ALA A 229 -29.09 14.03 -11.99
N GLY A 230 -28.90 14.59 -10.80
CA GLY A 230 -29.85 15.49 -10.13
C GLY A 230 -30.01 16.87 -10.79
N GLY A 231 -29.32 17.13 -11.90
CA GLY A 231 -29.45 18.39 -12.64
C GLY A 231 -28.86 19.61 -11.94
N ASP A 232 -28.15 19.41 -10.83
CA ASP A 232 -27.50 20.46 -10.03
C ASP A 232 -26.21 20.97 -10.68
N ARG A 233 -26.29 21.26 -11.99
CA ARG A 233 -25.22 21.85 -12.80
C ARG A 233 -24.99 23.33 -12.51
N LYS A 234 -25.74 23.91 -11.55
CA LYS A 234 -25.59 25.31 -11.15
C LYS A 234 -24.31 25.48 -10.32
N GLY A 235 -23.18 25.58 -11.00
CA GLY A 235 -21.87 25.85 -10.40
C GLY A 235 -20.82 24.77 -10.65
N VAL A 236 -21.22 23.57 -11.08
CA VAL A 236 -20.28 22.49 -11.46
C VAL A 236 -19.76 22.75 -12.87
N ARG A 237 -18.76 23.63 -12.99
CA ARG A 237 -18.00 23.82 -14.23
C ARG A 237 -16.83 22.87 -14.24
N THR A 238 -16.90 21.86 -15.10
CA THR A 238 -15.71 21.10 -15.48
C THR A 238 -14.85 21.95 -16.41
N THR A 239 -13.54 21.92 -16.20
CA THR A 239 -12.59 22.71 -16.99
C THR A 239 -11.57 21.79 -17.63
N LEU A 240 -11.17 22.14 -18.86
CA LEU A 240 -10.14 21.41 -19.61
C LEU A 240 -8.78 21.45 -18.88
N THR A 241 -8.47 22.60 -18.26
CA THR A 241 -7.17 22.89 -17.64
C THR A 241 -7.24 23.01 -16.10
N GLY A 242 -8.30 22.50 -15.48
CA GLY A 242 -8.48 22.52 -14.04
C GLY A 242 -8.78 23.91 -13.50
N VAL A 243 -8.32 24.22 -12.29
CA VAL A 243 -8.59 25.52 -11.65
C VAL A 243 -8.14 26.69 -12.55
N THR A 244 -9.01 27.68 -12.71
CA THR A 244 -8.76 28.87 -13.53
C THR A 244 -8.15 29.98 -12.69
N VAL A 245 -7.26 30.78 -13.29
CA VAL A 245 -6.72 31.98 -12.63
C VAL A 245 -7.84 33.02 -12.64
N GLY A 246 -8.14 33.61 -11.48
CA GLY A 246 -9.25 34.53 -11.29
C GLY A 246 -9.13 35.28 -9.97
N VAL A 247 -10.22 35.94 -9.55
CA VAL A 247 -10.24 36.76 -8.32
C VAL A 247 -9.88 35.96 -7.07
N GLU A 248 -10.15 34.65 -7.06
CA GLU A 248 -9.89 33.74 -5.93
C GLU A 248 -8.56 32.96 -6.02
N VAL A 249 -7.90 32.93 -7.19
CA VAL A 249 -6.70 32.12 -7.41
C VAL A 249 -5.68 32.87 -8.26
N THR A 250 -4.52 33.18 -7.66
CA THR A 250 -3.40 33.82 -8.38
C THR A 250 -2.66 32.82 -9.27
N ALA A 251 -1.88 33.33 -10.25
CA ALA A 251 -1.06 32.49 -11.11
C ALA A 251 -0.05 31.62 -10.31
N ALA A 252 0.58 32.19 -9.27
CA ALA A 252 1.50 31.46 -8.40
C ALA A 252 0.78 30.35 -7.61
N GLN A 253 -0.41 30.62 -7.07
CA GLN A 253 -1.22 29.62 -6.38
C GLN A 253 -1.65 28.50 -7.32
N LYS A 254 -1.99 28.81 -8.57
CA LYS A 254 -2.31 27.80 -9.58
C LYS A 254 -1.12 26.87 -9.81
N VAL A 255 0.07 27.41 -10.03
CA VAL A 255 1.30 26.62 -10.21
C VAL A 255 1.57 25.73 -9.00
N TRP A 256 1.44 26.26 -7.78
CA TRP A 256 1.62 25.48 -6.56
C TRP A 256 0.61 24.34 -6.44
N ARG A 257 -0.67 24.61 -6.70
CA ARG A 257 -1.73 23.59 -6.69
C ARG A 257 -1.51 22.53 -7.76
N THR A 258 -0.98 22.90 -8.93
CA THR A 258 -0.60 21.95 -9.97
C THR A 258 0.51 21.01 -9.49
N PHE A 259 1.58 21.54 -8.88
CA PHE A 259 2.65 20.71 -8.32
C PHE A 259 2.16 19.80 -7.19
N GLN A 260 1.30 20.33 -6.31
CA GLN A 260 0.69 19.53 -5.24
C GLN A 260 -0.17 18.40 -5.82
N ALA A 261 -0.98 18.67 -6.84
CA ALA A 261 -1.79 17.65 -7.51
C ALA A 261 -0.94 16.56 -8.19
N ILE A 262 0.16 16.93 -8.83
CA ILE A 262 1.11 15.97 -9.40
C ILE A 262 1.76 15.13 -8.30
N GLY A 263 2.14 15.75 -7.18
CA GLY A 263 2.68 15.07 -6.01
C GLY A 263 1.69 14.10 -5.37
N ASP A 264 0.42 14.49 -5.25
CA ASP A 264 -0.66 13.64 -4.74
C ASP A 264 -0.88 12.41 -5.63
N ILE A 265 -0.83 12.58 -6.96
CA ILE A 265 -0.88 11.46 -7.91
C ILE A 265 0.34 10.57 -7.74
N ALA A 266 1.55 11.14 -7.69
CA ALA A 266 2.78 10.36 -7.50
C ALA A 266 2.75 9.53 -6.22
N PHE A 267 2.27 10.12 -5.12
CA PHE A 267 2.10 9.46 -3.84
C PHE A 267 1.11 8.28 -3.91
N ALA A 268 0.00 8.42 -4.66
CA ALA A 268 -0.95 7.32 -4.87
C ALA A 268 -0.34 6.10 -5.60
N TYR A 269 0.73 6.30 -6.38
CA TYR A 269 1.41 5.25 -7.15
C TYR A 269 2.74 4.77 -6.53
N ALA A 270 3.10 5.22 -5.32
CA ALA A 270 4.40 4.98 -4.69
C ALA A 270 4.61 3.58 -4.08
N TYR A 271 3.82 2.57 -4.47
CA TYR A 271 3.82 1.22 -3.87
C TYR A 271 4.80 0.23 -4.50
N SER A 272 5.36 0.54 -5.67
CA SER A 272 6.22 -0.40 -6.43
C SER A 272 7.42 -0.90 -5.61
N THR A 273 7.88 -0.13 -4.63
CA THR A 273 9.01 -0.52 -3.79
C THR A 273 8.65 -1.52 -2.68
N ILE A 274 7.39 -1.51 -2.24
CA ILE A 274 6.83 -2.47 -1.27
C ILE A 274 6.51 -3.81 -1.97
N LEU A 275 6.29 -3.76 -3.29
CA LEU A 275 5.93 -4.92 -4.10
C LEU A 275 6.92 -6.08 -3.99
N ILE A 276 8.23 -5.81 -3.93
CA ILE A 276 9.25 -6.88 -3.79
C ILE A 276 9.14 -7.60 -2.45
N GLU A 277 8.83 -6.88 -1.37
CA GLU A 277 8.68 -7.46 -0.03
C GLU A 277 7.41 -8.31 0.06
N ILE A 278 6.32 -7.88 -0.59
CA ILE A 278 5.07 -8.66 -0.72
C ILE A 278 5.33 -9.93 -1.54
N GLN A 279 6.02 -9.80 -2.68
CA GLN A 279 6.36 -10.93 -3.55
C GLN A 279 7.20 -11.96 -2.81
N ALA A 280 8.19 -11.50 -2.03
CA ALA A 280 9.07 -12.37 -1.24
C ALA A 280 8.37 -13.10 -0.07
N SER A 281 7.20 -12.62 0.34
CA SER A 281 6.37 -13.25 1.38
C SER A 281 5.32 -14.22 0.80
N SER A 282 5.01 -14.14 -0.50
CA SER A 282 4.03 -15.01 -1.17
C SER A 282 4.66 -16.32 -1.67
N SER A 283 3.87 -17.40 -1.78
CA SER A 283 4.40 -18.67 -2.27
C SER A 283 4.86 -18.50 -3.71
N SER A 284 6.16 -18.72 -3.89
CA SER A 284 6.82 -18.54 -5.17
C SER A 284 6.30 -19.60 -6.12
N THR A 285 5.33 -19.25 -6.97
CA THR A 285 5.19 -19.99 -8.21
C THR A 285 4.75 -19.15 -9.40
N TYR A 286 3.83 -18.17 -9.31
CA TYR A 286 3.37 -17.52 -10.57
C TYR A 286 2.87 -16.07 -10.41
N ILE A 287 3.70 -15.14 -9.93
CA ILE A 287 3.52 -13.74 -10.34
C ILE A 287 4.33 -13.61 -11.63
N LEU A 288 3.64 -13.76 -12.76
CA LEU A 288 4.15 -13.88 -14.13
C LEU A 288 5.45 -13.10 -14.36
N PRO A 289 6.58 -13.76 -14.70
CA PRO A 289 7.72 -13.05 -15.25
C PRO A 289 7.30 -12.41 -16.57
N SER A 290 7.76 -11.19 -16.82
CA SER A 290 7.38 -10.39 -18.00
C SER A 290 7.65 -11.10 -19.32
N SER A 291 8.55 -12.09 -19.30
CA SER A 291 8.92 -12.95 -20.42
C SER A 291 7.76 -13.76 -21.03
N TYR A 292 6.61 -13.90 -20.37
CA TYR A 292 5.42 -14.55 -20.95
C TYR A 292 4.37 -13.57 -21.52
N LEU A 293 4.52 -12.26 -21.32
CA LEU A 293 3.57 -11.25 -21.81
C LEU A 293 4.02 -10.55 -23.11
N LEU A 294 5.25 -10.82 -23.58
CA LEU A 294 5.85 -10.21 -24.77
C LEU A 294 6.10 -11.21 -25.92
N HIS A 295 5.42 -12.36 -25.92
CA HIS A 295 5.40 -13.29 -27.04
C HIS A 295 3.99 -13.53 -27.56
#